data_AF-K7FTW3-F1
#
_entry.id   AF-K7FTW3-F1
#
_cell.length_a   1.000
_cell.length_b   1.000
_cell.length_c   1.000
_cell.angle_alpha   90.00
_cell.angle_beta   90.00
_cell.angle_gamma   90.00
#
_symmetry.space_group_name_H-M   'P 1'
#
loop_
_entity.id
_entity.type
_entity.pdbx_description
1 polymer ?
#
loop_
_entity_poly.entity_id
_entity_poly.type
_entity_poly.pdbx_seq_one_letter_code
_entity_poly.pdbx_strand_id
1 'polypeptide(L)'
;MKYHQDIKSEIETRQKSFTSCLDLGQKLLQRRHQAAAEIKEKLQQLTEKRQAMMETWDRRWEWLRLLLEVCQFSRDASVAEAWLIPQEPYLASGDYGHTVDGVEKLLKRHNAFEKSTATWAERFTALQRPTTLELLGTRTPQEEAAQRKATRTVAPQYDVHPGALEEPGSQDEETRAGLISQDLSAPATEDSSLVQEEKTGPAQALEELTEAEQPEVETKADQEEPSAKEPLFKVLQTPVSEIDETATLPAQLDRSHSLQMEGYLVRKHDLEAPNKKASNRSWATLYCVLRRSELAFYKDAKSLALGVPYHGEEPFQLWNALCQVATGYKKKKHVFKLR
;
A
#
# COMPACT_ATOMS: atom_id res chain seq x y z
N MET A 1 -8.16 2.12 8.21
CA MET A 1 -9.57 1.76 7.99
C MET A 1 -10.40 2.05 9.24
N LYS A 2 -10.54 1.13 10.21
CA LYS A 2 -11.45 1.28 11.38
C LYS A 2 -11.47 2.68 12.01
N TYR A 3 -10.32 3.17 12.52
CA TYR A 3 -10.20 4.52 13.10
C TYR A 3 -10.72 5.67 12.20
N HIS A 4 -10.60 5.54 10.88
CA HIS A 4 -11.11 6.54 9.93
C HIS A 4 -12.63 6.47 9.79
N GLN A 5 -13.23 5.27 9.91
CA GLN A 5 -14.68 5.10 10.01
C GLN A 5 -15.23 5.57 11.35
N ASP A 6 -14.48 5.39 12.44
CA ASP A 6 -14.84 5.90 13.78
C ASP A 6 -14.90 7.45 13.77
N ILE A 7 -13.99 8.13 13.06
CA ILE A 7 -14.08 9.57 12.80
C ILE A 7 -15.35 9.92 12.00
N LYS A 8 -15.75 9.10 11.02
CA LYS A 8 -16.96 9.34 10.23
C LYS A 8 -18.23 9.26 11.09
N SER A 9 -18.34 8.23 11.94
CA SER A 9 -19.49 8.08 12.81
C SER A 9 -19.59 9.20 13.86
N GLU A 10 -18.46 9.75 14.32
CA GLU A 10 -18.45 10.97 15.15
C GLU A 10 -18.97 12.20 14.37
N ILE A 11 -18.50 12.38 13.13
CA ILE A 11 -18.91 13.45 12.21
C ILE A 11 -20.42 13.38 11.87
N GLU A 12 -20.97 12.17 11.76
CA GLU A 12 -22.39 11.86 11.53
C GLU A 12 -23.23 12.06 12.80
N THR A 13 -22.74 11.63 13.96
CA THR A 13 -23.41 11.83 15.26
C THR A 13 -23.64 13.32 15.54
N ARG A 14 -22.68 14.17 15.15
CA ARG A 14 -22.78 15.63 15.29
C ARG A 14 -23.63 16.32 14.22
N GLN A 15 -24.10 15.61 13.18
CA GLN A 15 -24.83 16.19 12.05
C GLN A 15 -26.09 16.95 12.47
N LYS A 16 -26.89 16.42 13.41
CA LYS A 16 -28.14 17.08 13.88
C LYS A 16 -27.88 18.43 14.55
N SER A 17 -26.75 18.58 15.25
CA SER A 17 -26.36 19.85 15.88
C SER A 17 -25.94 20.86 14.81
N PHE A 18 -25.16 20.41 13.82
CA PHE A 18 -24.74 21.23 12.68
C PHE A 18 -25.94 21.75 11.87
N THR A 19 -26.90 20.89 11.50
CA THR A 19 -28.11 21.34 10.76
C THR A 19 -28.96 22.29 11.60
N SER A 20 -29.17 22.01 12.90
CA SER A 20 -29.92 22.90 13.79
C SER A 20 -29.30 24.30 13.90
N CYS A 21 -27.97 24.40 13.87
CA CYS A 21 -27.25 25.67 13.86
C CYS A 21 -27.46 26.44 12.55
N LEU A 22 -27.37 25.76 11.40
CA LEU A 22 -27.67 26.36 10.10
C LEU A 22 -29.13 26.85 10.01
N ASP A 23 -30.09 26.03 10.42
CA ASP A 23 -31.52 26.36 10.42
C ASP A 23 -31.83 27.58 11.28
N LEU A 24 -31.20 27.68 12.46
CA LEU A 24 -31.35 28.84 13.35
C LEU A 24 -30.80 30.11 12.70
N GLY A 25 -29.61 30.04 12.11
CA GLY A 25 -29.02 31.16 11.40
C GLY A 25 -29.85 31.62 10.19
N GLN A 26 -30.36 30.68 9.39
CA GLN A 26 -31.28 31.00 8.29
C GLN A 26 -32.56 31.69 8.78
N LYS A 27 -33.16 31.23 9.90
CA LYS A 27 -34.33 31.88 10.52
C LYS A 27 -34.03 33.31 11.00
N LEU A 28 -32.81 33.59 11.48
CA LEU A 28 -32.38 34.95 11.86
C LEU A 28 -32.21 35.86 10.63
N LEU A 29 -31.70 35.32 9.51
CA LEU A 29 -31.61 36.06 8.24
C LEU A 29 -33.01 36.38 7.67
N GLN A 30 -33.93 35.41 7.68
CA GLN A 30 -35.33 35.62 7.24
C GLN A 30 -36.03 36.72 8.05
N ARG A 31 -35.76 36.80 9.36
CA ARG A 31 -36.28 37.84 10.26
C ARG A 31 -35.59 39.19 10.14
N ARG A 32 -34.63 39.36 9.21
CA ARG A 32 -33.82 40.58 9.02
C ARG A 32 -33.17 41.06 10.32
N HIS A 33 -32.53 40.14 11.04
CA HIS A 33 -31.80 40.46 12.28
C HIS A 33 -30.75 41.57 12.05
N GLN A 34 -30.51 42.43 13.03
CA GLN A 34 -29.59 43.59 12.91
C GLN A 34 -28.18 43.19 12.44
N ALA A 35 -27.68 42.05 12.94
CA ALA A 35 -26.38 41.46 12.55
C ALA A 35 -26.45 40.52 11.32
N ALA A 36 -27.42 40.68 10.42
CA ALA A 36 -27.63 39.73 9.30
C ALA A 36 -26.41 39.55 8.39
N ALA A 37 -25.61 40.60 8.16
CA ALA A 37 -24.39 40.50 7.37
C ALA A 37 -23.36 39.54 7.99
N GLU A 38 -23.07 39.71 9.28
CA GLU A 38 -22.17 38.84 10.05
C GLU A 38 -22.71 37.41 10.14
N ILE A 39 -24.02 37.24 10.43
CA ILE A 39 -24.66 35.92 10.50
C ILE A 39 -24.50 35.17 9.17
N LYS A 40 -24.70 35.85 8.03
CA LYS A 40 -24.51 35.26 6.70
C LYS A 40 -23.06 34.80 6.48
N GLU A 41 -22.09 35.65 6.82
CA GLU A 41 -20.66 35.32 6.73
C GLU A 41 -20.30 34.10 7.59
N LYS A 42 -20.76 34.04 8.85
CA LYS A 42 -20.49 32.90 9.74
C LYS A 42 -21.13 31.60 9.26
N LEU A 43 -22.34 31.64 8.69
CA LEU A 43 -22.99 30.47 8.11
C LEU A 43 -22.25 29.95 6.87
N GLN A 44 -21.75 30.86 6.03
CA GLN A 44 -20.92 30.50 4.89
C GLN A 44 -19.62 29.83 5.36
N GLN A 45 -18.86 30.47 6.26
CA GLN A 45 -17.62 29.91 6.81
C GLN A 45 -17.83 28.55 7.51
N LEU A 46 -18.97 28.36 8.18
CA LEU A 46 -19.33 27.09 8.82
C LEU A 46 -19.60 25.99 7.80
N THR A 47 -20.24 26.33 6.68
CA THR A 47 -20.55 25.40 5.58
C THR A 47 -19.28 25.02 4.82
N GLU A 48 -18.44 25.99 4.47
CA GLU A 48 -17.14 25.79 3.82
C GLU A 48 -16.21 24.89 4.67
N LYS A 49 -16.13 25.15 5.99
CA LYS A 49 -15.35 24.31 6.91
C LYS A 49 -15.91 22.89 7.02
N ARG A 50 -17.24 22.71 6.98
CA ARG A 50 -17.86 21.37 6.95
C ARG A 50 -17.51 20.62 5.67
N GLN A 51 -17.58 21.30 4.52
CA GLN A 51 -17.24 20.73 3.22
C GLN A 51 -15.76 20.31 3.17
N ALA A 52 -14.83 21.21 3.50
CA ALA A 52 -13.39 20.92 3.51
C ALA A 52 -13.04 19.76 4.47
N MET A 53 -13.73 19.64 5.61
CA MET A 53 -13.57 18.50 6.53
C MET A 53 -14.05 17.18 5.91
N MET A 54 -15.16 17.19 5.16
CA MET A 54 -15.63 16.00 4.45
C MET A 54 -14.67 15.62 3.32
N GLU A 55 -14.28 16.56 2.45
CA GLU A 55 -13.36 16.32 1.34
C GLU A 55 -12.00 15.78 1.82
N THR A 56 -11.47 16.31 2.93
CA THR A 56 -10.23 15.80 3.52
C THR A 56 -10.40 14.41 4.13
N TRP A 57 -11.58 14.08 4.67
CA TRP A 57 -11.93 12.72 5.11
C TRP A 57 -12.04 11.76 3.93
N ASP A 58 -12.77 12.12 2.86
CA ASP A 58 -13.00 11.27 1.69
C ASP A 58 -11.70 10.98 0.94
N ARG A 59 -10.90 12.02 0.63
CA ARG A 59 -9.56 11.85 0.02
C ARG A 59 -8.65 10.93 0.83
N ARG A 60 -8.71 11.02 2.17
CA ARG A 60 -7.93 10.14 3.05
C ARG A 60 -8.49 8.71 3.05
N TRP A 61 -9.80 8.54 2.96
CA TRP A 61 -10.45 7.24 2.88
C TRP A 61 -10.12 6.50 1.58
N GLU A 62 -10.17 7.19 0.45
CA GLU A 62 -9.76 6.68 -0.87
C GLU A 62 -8.29 6.23 -0.84
N TRP A 63 -7.38 7.08 -0.35
CA TRP A 63 -5.97 6.70 -0.21
C TRP A 63 -5.77 5.46 0.68
N LEU A 64 -6.52 5.36 1.79
CA LEU A 64 -6.46 4.19 2.67
C LEU A 64 -7.03 2.92 2.02
N ARG A 65 -7.98 3.02 1.08
CA ARG A 65 -8.46 1.90 0.27
C ARG A 65 -7.39 1.44 -0.73
N LEU A 66 -6.78 2.37 -1.48
CA LEU A 66 -5.69 2.07 -2.42
C LEU A 66 -4.52 1.37 -1.70
N LEU A 67 -4.12 1.87 -0.53
CA LEU A 67 -3.06 1.25 0.26
C LEU A 67 -3.45 -0.13 0.81
N LEU A 68 -4.72 -0.33 1.20
CA LEU A 68 -5.21 -1.64 1.63
C LEU A 68 -5.13 -2.67 0.50
N GLU A 69 -5.55 -2.29 -0.70
CA GLU A 69 -5.49 -3.13 -1.91
C GLU A 69 -4.05 -3.56 -2.20
N VAL A 70 -3.09 -2.62 -2.18
CA VAL A 70 -1.66 -2.92 -2.36
C VAL A 70 -1.12 -3.85 -1.27
N CYS A 71 -1.51 -3.67 0.00
CA CYS A 71 -1.11 -4.57 1.09
C CYS A 71 -1.73 -5.97 0.95
N GLN A 72 -2.97 -6.08 0.44
CA GLN A 72 -3.61 -7.37 0.17
C GLN A 72 -2.92 -8.09 -0.99
N PHE A 73 -2.69 -7.38 -2.10
CA PHE A 73 -1.94 -7.89 -3.26
C PHE A 73 -0.56 -8.41 -2.84
N SER A 74 0.22 -7.61 -2.10
CA SER A 74 1.56 -8.00 -1.63
C SER A 74 1.53 -9.26 -0.77
N ARG A 75 0.58 -9.36 0.18
CA ARG A 75 0.42 -10.56 1.01
C ARG A 75 0.07 -11.78 0.17
N ASP A 76 -0.87 -11.63 -0.76
CA ASP A 76 -1.39 -12.73 -1.57
C ASP A 76 -0.33 -13.20 -2.59
N ALA A 77 0.50 -12.27 -3.10
CA ALA A 77 1.69 -12.56 -3.90
C ALA A 77 2.73 -13.37 -3.12
N SER A 78 3.09 -12.96 -1.89
CA SER A 78 4.03 -13.72 -1.05
C SER A 78 3.50 -15.12 -0.69
N VAL A 79 2.17 -15.29 -0.55
CA VAL A 79 1.54 -16.60 -0.34
C VAL A 79 1.64 -17.48 -1.59
N ALA A 80 1.51 -16.90 -2.79
CA ALA A 80 1.69 -17.62 -4.05
C ALA A 80 3.16 -17.97 -4.33
N GLU A 81 4.08 -17.05 -4.07
CA GLU A 81 5.54 -17.26 -4.15
C GLU A 81 5.99 -18.40 -3.22
N ALA A 82 5.54 -18.40 -1.96
CA ALA A 82 5.83 -19.47 -1.00
C ALA A 82 5.26 -20.84 -1.41
N TRP A 83 4.22 -20.88 -2.26
CA TRP A 83 3.72 -22.12 -2.85
C TRP A 83 4.50 -22.54 -4.11
N LEU A 84 4.97 -21.57 -4.92
CA LEU A 84 5.72 -21.79 -6.17
C LEU A 84 7.15 -22.30 -5.91
N ILE A 85 7.91 -21.67 -5.00
CA ILE A 85 9.33 -22.00 -4.76
C ILE A 85 9.55 -23.51 -4.49
N PRO A 86 8.75 -24.20 -3.67
CA PRO A 86 8.89 -25.65 -3.48
C PRO A 86 8.61 -26.52 -4.72
N GLN A 87 7.93 -25.99 -5.75
CA GLN A 87 7.64 -26.73 -6.99
C GLN A 87 8.80 -26.66 -7.99
N GLU A 88 9.61 -25.59 -7.98
CA GLU A 88 10.74 -25.40 -8.88
C GLU A 88 11.67 -26.62 -8.98
N PRO A 89 12.19 -27.21 -7.88
CA PRO A 89 13.07 -28.39 -7.97
C PRO A 89 12.35 -29.64 -8.50
N TYR A 90 11.03 -29.72 -8.36
CA TYR A 90 10.24 -30.81 -8.95
C TYR A 90 10.06 -30.61 -10.47
N LEU A 91 9.81 -29.37 -10.91
CA LEU A 91 9.63 -29.03 -12.32
C LEU A 91 10.95 -29.01 -13.12
N ALA A 92 12.07 -28.68 -12.46
CA ALA A 92 13.41 -28.75 -13.03
C ALA A 92 13.98 -30.18 -13.11
N SER A 93 13.26 -31.18 -12.60
CA SER A 93 13.67 -32.58 -12.64
C SER A 93 13.60 -33.16 -14.06
N GLY A 94 14.76 -33.52 -14.62
CA GLY A 94 14.86 -34.33 -15.84
C GLY A 94 14.79 -35.85 -15.61
N ASP A 95 14.43 -36.31 -14.40
CA ASP A 95 14.17 -37.74 -14.15
C ASP A 95 12.79 -38.13 -14.72
N TYR A 96 12.79 -39.09 -15.64
CA TYR A 96 11.60 -39.68 -16.25
C TYR A 96 11.32 -41.12 -15.76
N GLY A 97 12.13 -41.64 -14.83
CA GLY A 97 12.09 -43.02 -14.36
C GLY A 97 12.82 -44.00 -15.29
N HIS A 98 13.28 -45.12 -14.72
CA HIS A 98 13.97 -46.20 -15.43
C HIS A 98 13.26 -47.55 -15.34
N THR A 99 12.11 -47.59 -14.66
CA THR A 99 11.26 -48.78 -14.47
C THR A 99 9.80 -48.40 -14.58
N VAL A 100 8.92 -49.34 -14.94
CA VAL A 100 7.47 -49.11 -15.09
C VAL A 100 6.87 -48.55 -13.79
N ASP A 101 7.17 -49.16 -12.64
CA ASP A 101 6.76 -48.68 -11.31
C ASP A 101 7.27 -47.26 -11.00
N GLY A 102 8.48 -46.91 -11.47
CA GLY A 102 9.05 -45.57 -11.31
C GLY A 102 8.27 -44.53 -12.10
N VAL A 103 8.00 -44.83 -13.39
CA VAL A 103 7.18 -44.00 -14.27
C VAL A 103 5.76 -43.83 -13.71
N GLU A 104 5.13 -44.90 -13.21
CA GLU A 104 3.78 -44.84 -12.66
C GLU A 104 3.71 -43.97 -11.38
N LYS A 105 4.72 -44.05 -10.50
CA LYS A 105 4.85 -43.16 -9.33
C LYS A 105 5.03 -41.70 -9.75
N LEU A 106 5.85 -41.45 -10.77
CA LEU A 106 6.11 -40.12 -11.30
C LEU A 106 4.84 -39.50 -11.92
N LEU A 107 4.08 -40.31 -12.67
CA LEU A 107 2.79 -39.91 -13.26
C LEU A 107 1.74 -39.61 -12.17
N LYS A 108 1.63 -40.44 -11.12
CA LYS A 108 0.76 -40.17 -9.97
C LYS A 108 1.12 -38.86 -9.26
N ARG A 109 2.42 -38.58 -9.08
CA ARG A 109 2.91 -37.30 -8.54
C ARG A 109 2.57 -36.12 -9.45
N HIS A 110 2.74 -36.27 -10.76
CA HIS A 110 2.41 -35.21 -11.71
C HIS A 110 0.91 -34.89 -11.70
N ASN A 111 0.04 -35.90 -11.71
CA ASN A 111 -1.39 -35.67 -11.65
C ASN A 111 -1.85 -35.01 -10.33
N ALA A 112 -1.17 -35.27 -9.21
CA ALA A 112 -1.38 -34.55 -7.97
C ALA A 112 -0.93 -33.08 -8.05
N PHE A 113 0.19 -32.81 -8.74
CA PHE A 113 0.66 -31.45 -9.03
C PHE A 113 -0.29 -30.68 -9.95
N GLU A 114 -0.80 -31.28 -11.03
CA GLU A 114 -1.81 -30.68 -11.92
C GLU A 114 -3.06 -30.28 -11.15
N LYS A 115 -3.61 -31.21 -10.33
CA LYS A 115 -4.77 -30.96 -9.46
C LYS A 115 -4.51 -29.83 -8.47
N SER A 116 -3.33 -29.80 -7.84
CA SER A 116 -2.95 -28.68 -6.97
C SER A 116 -2.87 -27.37 -7.74
N THR A 117 -2.27 -27.36 -8.93
CA THR A 117 -2.11 -26.15 -9.75
C THR A 117 -3.47 -25.59 -10.18
N ALA A 118 -4.42 -26.46 -10.52
CA ALA A 118 -5.79 -26.08 -10.83
C ALA A 118 -6.49 -25.32 -9.68
N THR A 119 -6.27 -25.71 -8.41
CA THR A 119 -6.84 -24.98 -7.26
C THR A 119 -6.18 -23.62 -6.99
N TRP A 120 -5.01 -23.35 -7.57
CA TRP A 120 -4.34 -22.05 -7.49
C TRP A 120 -4.60 -21.13 -8.69
N ALA A 121 -5.20 -21.64 -9.78
CA ALA A 121 -5.42 -20.89 -11.01
C ALA A 121 -6.13 -19.54 -10.76
N GLU A 122 -7.21 -19.53 -9.98
CA GLU A 122 -7.94 -18.29 -9.64
C GLU A 122 -7.08 -17.28 -8.87
N ARG A 123 -6.18 -17.74 -7.99
CA ARG A 123 -5.28 -16.86 -7.23
C ARG A 123 -4.24 -16.22 -8.15
N PHE A 124 -3.68 -16.99 -9.08
CA PHE A 124 -2.78 -16.43 -10.10
C PHE A 124 -3.50 -15.44 -11.02
N THR A 125 -4.73 -15.76 -11.47
CA THR A 125 -5.56 -14.82 -12.25
C THR A 125 -5.88 -13.54 -11.46
N ALA A 126 -6.09 -13.63 -10.14
CA ALA A 126 -6.27 -12.46 -9.29
C ALA A 126 -4.99 -11.60 -9.20
N LEU A 127 -3.81 -12.23 -9.08
CA LEU A 127 -2.50 -11.56 -9.04
C LEU A 127 -2.03 -11.01 -10.40
N GLN A 128 -2.61 -11.45 -11.51
CA GLN A 128 -2.41 -10.84 -12.83
C GLN A 128 -3.15 -9.50 -13.00
N ARG A 129 -4.11 -9.17 -12.13
CA ARG A 129 -4.81 -7.89 -12.18
C ARG A 129 -3.94 -6.82 -11.51
N PRO A 130 -3.55 -5.74 -12.23
CA PRO A 130 -2.79 -4.64 -11.64
C PRO A 130 -3.63 -3.92 -10.58
N THR A 131 -2.96 -3.35 -9.58
CA THR A 131 -3.65 -2.62 -8.51
C THR A 131 -4.19 -1.28 -9.01
N THR A 132 -5.24 -0.75 -8.38
CA THR A 132 -5.81 0.56 -8.74
C THR A 132 -4.77 1.69 -8.64
N LEU A 133 -3.80 1.58 -7.72
CA LEU A 133 -2.70 2.55 -7.58
C LEU A 133 -1.74 2.51 -8.78
N GLU A 134 -1.42 1.31 -9.28
CA GLU A 134 -0.59 1.08 -10.47
C GLU A 134 -1.29 1.57 -11.74
N LEU A 135 -2.60 1.32 -11.87
CA LEU A 135 -3.42 1.86 -12.96
C LEU A 135 -3.46 3.40 -12.96
N LEU A 136 -3.47 4.03 -11.79
CA LEU A 136 -3.41 5.49 -11.68
C LEU A 136 -2.03 6.03 -12.07
N GLY A 137 -0.96 5.34 -11.65
CA GLY A 137 0.43 5.72 -11.97
C GLY A 137 0.88 5.42 -13.40
N THR A 138 0.16 4.56 -14.14
CA THR A 138 0.41 4.27 -15.57
C THR A 138 -0.42 5.15 -16.50
N ARG A 139 -1.61 5.58 -16.07
CA ARG A 139 -2.43 6.55 -16.83
C ARG A 139 -1.76 7.91 -16.97
N THR A 140 -1.17 8.44 -15.89
CA THR A 140 -0.51 9.76 -15.93
C THR A 140 0.59 9.89 -17.00
N PRO A 141 1.60 8.99 -17.13
CA PRO A 141 2.58 9.08 -18.20
C PRO A 141 1.99 8.76 -19.59
N GLN A 142 0.94 7.94 -19.70
CA GLN A 142 0.30 7.66 -20.98
C GLN A 142 -0.51 8.86 -21.49
N GLU A 143 -1.22 9.56 -20.61
CA GLU A 143 -1.96 10.80 -20.90
C GLU A 143 -0.99 11.94 -21.26
N GLU A 144 0.11 12.10 -20.51
CA GLU A 144 1.19 13.04 -20.87
C GLU A 144 1.82 12.72 -22.23
N ALA A 145 2.08 11.45 -22.53
CA ALA A 145 2.64 11.04 -23.82
C ALA A 145 1.64 11.27 -24.98
N ALA A 146 0.34 11.10 -24.74
CA ALA A 146 -0.71 11.39 -25.71
C ALA A 146 -0.83 12.90 -25.97
N GLN A 147 -0.81 13.74 -24.93
CA GLN A 147 -0.82 15.20 -25.07
C GLN A 147 0.44 15.71 -25.78
N ARG A 148 1.64 15.23 -25.42
CA ARG A 148 2.89 15.61 -26.12
C ARG A 148 2.86 15.25 -27.61
N LYS A 149 2.24 14.12 -27.98
CA LYS A 149 2.01 13.75 -29.38
C LYS A 149 1.01 14.69 -30.06
N ALA A 150 -0.13 15.01 -29.41
CA ALA A 150 -1.12 15.93 -29.96
C ALA A 150 -0.54 17.32 -30.23
N THR A 151 0.18 17.91 -29.27
CA THR A 151 0.81 19.24 -29.41
C THR A 151 1.88 19.27 -30.51
N ARG A 152 2.61 18.16 -30.75
CA ARG A 152 3.63 18.09 -31.81
C ARG A 152 3.05 18.11 -33.23
N THR A 153 1.77 17.77 -33.41
CA THR A 153 1.11 17.76 -34.73
C THR A 153 0.61 19.14 -35.19
N VAL A 154 0.74 20.18 -34.37
CA VAL A 154 0.16 21.53 -34.63
C VAL A 154 1.24 22.60 -34.88
N ALA A 155 2.52 22.21 -34.98
CA ALA A 155 3.59 23.15 -35.34
C ALA A 155 3.44 23.61 -36.81
N PRO A 156 3.28 24.92 -37.10
CA PRO A 156 3.22 25.38 -38.48
C PRO A 156 4.60 25.27 -39.13
N GLN A 157 4.65 24.66 -40.31
CA GLN A 157 5.88 24.51 -41.07
C GLN A 157 6.21 25.84 -41.78
N TYR A 158 7.14 26.60 -41.21
CA TYR A 158 7.72 27.79 -41.84
C TYR A 158 9.00 27.40 -42.58
N ASP A 159 8.92 27.30 -43.90
CA ASP A 159 10.10 27.22 -44.75
C ASP A 159 10.81 28.59 -44.77
N VAL A 160 12.10 28.61 -44.44
CA VAL A 160 12.94 29.82 -44.52
C VAL A 160 14.13 29.56 -45.44
N HIS A 161 14.12 30.20 -46.60
CA HIS A 161 15.30 30.30 -47.47
C HIS A 161 16.30 31.31 -46.90
N PRO A 162 17.61 31.00 -46.86
CA PRO A 162 18.63 31.90 -46.32
C PRO A 162 19.24 32.82 -47.39
N GLY A 163 19.39 34.12 -47.09
CA GLY A 163 20.22 35.01 -47.91
C GLY A 163 20.12 36.51 -47.62
N ALA A 164 21.26 37.11 -47.25
CA ALA A 164 21.58 38.55 -47.19
C ALA A 164 20.90 39.43 -46.10
N LEU A 165 21.74 39.91 -45.18
CA LEU A 165 21.54 41.13 -44.39
C LEU A 165 21.58 42.36 -45.32
N GLU A 166 20.88 43.44 -44.98
CA GLU A 166 21.48 44.74 -44.59
C GLU A 166 20.49 45.52 -43.67
N GLU A 167 21.03 46.43 -42.86
CA GLU A 167 20.35 47.25 -41.81
C GLU A 167 20.25 48.74 -42.28
N PRO A 168 19.81 49.72 -41.47
CA PRO A 168 18.42 50.17 -41.41
C PRO A 168 18.21 51.63 -41.87
N GLY A 169 16.97 51.99 -42.26
CA GLY A 169 16.58 53.34 -42.69
C GLY A 169 15.35 53.86 -41.93
N SER A 170 15.46 55.06 -41.37
CA SER A 170 14.48 55.71 -40.49
C SER A 170 13.31 56.39 -41.22
N GLN A 171 12.35 56.91 -40.41
CA GLN A 171 11.30 57.89 -40.75
C GLN A 171 10.05 57.33 -41.45
N ASP A 172 8.81 57.80 -41.18
CA ASP A 172 8.27 58.76 -40.20
C ASP A 172 6.73 58.56 -40.12
N GLU A 173 6.07 59.07 -39.06
CA GLU A 173 4.66 59.57 -39.05
C GLU A 173 3.51 58.59 -39.45
N GLU A 174 2.22 58.72 -39.08
CA GLU A 174 1.47 59.39 -38.01
C GLU A 174 0.04 58.74 -38.03
N THR A 175 -0.85 59.11 -37.09
CA THR A 175 -2.34 58.96 -37.13
C THR A 175 -2.98 57.62 -37.59
N ARG A 176 -3.90 57.01 -36.83
CA ARG A 176 -5.25 57.57 -36.54
C ARG A 176 -6.03 56.72 -35.53
N ALA A 177 -6.98 57.36 -34.84
CA ALA A 177 -7.79 56.77 -33.76
C ALA A 177 -9.09 56.06 -34.22
N GLY A 178 -9.63 55.22 -33.32
CA GLY A 178 -11.05 54.83 -33.26
C GLY A 178 -11.40 53.44 -33.83
N LEU A 179 -12.50 52.79 -33.44
CA LEU A 179 -13.54 53.07 -32.42
C LEU A 179 -14.29 51.76 -32.07
N ILE A 180 -14.73 51.65 -30.80
CA ILE A 180 -15.97 51.05 -30.26
C ILE A 180 -16.78 50.03 -31.10
N SER A 181 -17.02 48.85 -30.51
CA SER A 181 -18.34 48.23 -30.22
C SER A 181 -18.10 46.86 -29.56
N GLN A 182 -18.54 46.54 -28.34
CA GLN A 182 -19.92 46.33 -27.87
C GLN A 182 -20.78 45.50 -28.83
N ASP A 183 -21.14 44.28 -28.43
CA ASP A 183 -22.56 44.04 -28.13
C ASP A 183 -22.79 42.94 -27.07
N LEU A 184 -23.96 43.01 -26.44
CA LEU A 184 -24.45 42.09 -25.41
C LEU A 184 -25.41 41.07 -26.02
N SER A 185 -25.49 39.88 -25.44
CA SER A 185 -26.73 39.31 -24.86
C SER A 185 -26.74 37.79 -24.81
N ALA A 186 -27.25 37.27 -23.70
CA ALA A 186 -28.00 36.01 -23.66
C ALA A 186 -29.49 36.35 -23.60
N PRO A 187 -30.38 35.38 -23.88
CA PRO A 187 -31.62 35.30 -23.12
C PRO A 187 -31.79 33.93 -22.43
N ALA A 188 -32.79 33.87 -21.54
CA ALA A 188 -33.00 32.80 -20.57
C ALA A 188 -34.41 32.17 -20.71
N THR A 189 -34.62 31.00 -20.06
CA THR A 189 -35.89 30.46 -19.45
C THR A 189 -37.16 30.36 -20.34
N GLU A 190 -37.92 29.26 -20.39
CA GLU A 190 -38.93 28.72 -19.44
C GLU A 190 -39.54 27.41 -20.05
N ASP A 191 -40.20 26.43 -19.39
CA ASP A 191 -40.39 26.09 -17.96
C ASP A 191 -40.51 24.53 -17.76
N SER A 192 -41.70 23.97 -17.45
CA SER A 192 -41.83 22.67 -16.74
C SER A 192 -43.07 21.80 -17.07
N SER A 193 -42.94 20.46 -16.88
CA SER A 193 -43.97 19.49 -16.42
C SER A 193 -43.33 18.07 -16.42
N LEU A 194 -43.32 17.21 -15.39
CA LEU A 194 -44.18 16.86 -14.25
C LEU A 194 -45.30 15.85 -14.57
N VAL A 195 -45.03 14.57 -14.29
CA VAL A 195 -46.02 13.51 -14.01
C VAL A 195 -45.52 12.68 -12.82
N GLN A 196 -46.43 12.32 -11.92
CA GLN A 196 -46.20 11.51 -10.71
C GLN A 196 -46.61 10.05 -10.96
N GLU A 197 -46.08 9.10 -10.17
CA GLU A 197 -46.88 7.97 -9.67
C GLU A 197 -46.26 7.40 -8.38
N GLU A 198 -47.08 6.81 -7.49
CA GLU A 198 -46.71 6.46 -6.11
C GLU A 198 -47.25 5.08 -5.69
N LYS A 199 -46.55 4.40 -4.76
CA LYS A 199 -46.94 3.21 -3.96
C LYS A 199 -47.24 1.89 -4.72
N THR A 200 -46.83 0.71 -4.26
CA THR A 200 -47.07 0.11 -2.93
C THR A 200 -46.04 -0.98 -2.52
N GLY A 201 -45.92 -1.27 -1.22
CA GLY A 201 -45.32 -2.52 -0.67
C GLY A 201 -46.37 -3.66 -0.56
N PRO A 202 -46.05 -4.88 -0.05
CA PRO A 202 -45.43 -5.17 1.28
C PRO A 202 -44.15 -6.07 1.18
N ALA A 203 -43.20 -6.15 2.12
CA ALA A 203 -43.16 -6.42 3.57
C ALA A 203 -42.94 -7.92 3.96
N GLN A 204 -42.19 -8.14 5.05
CA GLN A 204 -41.84 -9.42 5.74
C GLN A 204 -40.72 -10.27 5.07
N ALA A 205 -39.81 -10.95 5.80
CA ALA A 205 -39.67 -11.13 7.26
C ALA A 205 -38.19 -11.09 7.72
N LEU A 206 -37.98 -10.82 9.02
CA LEU A 206 -36.76 -11.17 9.77
C LEU A 206 -36.73 -12.69 10.01
N GLU A 207 -35.53 -13.27 10.09
CA GLU A 207 -35.30 -14.41 10.98
C GLU A 207 -33.90 -14.34 11.59
N GLU A 208 -33.84 -14.46 12.92
CA GLU A 208 -32.68 -14.31 13.80
C GLU A 208 -32.69 -15.50 14.77
N LEU A 209 -31.75 -16.43 14.64
CA LEU A 209 -31.51 -17.59 15.52
C LEU A 209 -30.11 -18.16 15.20
N THR A 210 -29.31 -18.77 16.08
CA THR A 210 -29.10 -18.71 17.54
C THR A 210 -27.74 -19.36 17.84
N GLU A 211 -27.16 -19.10 19.01
CA GLU A 211 -25.95 -19.75 19.53
C GLU A 211 -26.30 -21.01 20.35
N ALA A 212 -25.66 -22.18 20.12
CA ALA A 212 -25.47 -23.27 21.12
C ALA A 212 -24.57 -24.45 20.64
N GLU A 213 -23.60 -24.77 21.49
CA GLU A 213 -23.05 -26.09 21.90
C GLU A 213 -22.51 -27.18 20.92
N GLN A 214 -21.44 -27.83 21.41
CA GLN A 214 -20.84 -29.07 20.93
C GLN A 214 -21.56 -30.29 21.55
N PRO A 215 -21.21 -31.51 21.13
CA PRO A 215 -20.78 -32.47 22.16
C PRO A 215 -19.46 -33.20 21.86
N GLU A 216 -18.85 -33.68 22.94
CA GLU A 216 -17.61 -34.46 22.98
C GLU A 216 -17.83 -35.92 22.57
N VAL A 217 -16.79 -36.58 22.05
CA VAL A 217 -16.57 -38.03 22.23
C VAL A 217 -15.09 -38.29 22.47
N GLU A 218 -14.75 -38.84 23.63
CA GLU A 218 -13.43 -39.41 23.91
C GLU A 218 -13.22 -40.75 23.19
N THR A 219 -11.99 -41.03 22.76
CA THR A 219 -11.42 -42.38 22.94
C THR A 219 -9.89 -42.34 22.99
N LYS A 220 -9.29 -43.16 23.86
CA LYS A 220 -7.85 -43.20 24.18
C LYS A 220 -7.13 -44.36 23.47
N ALA A 221 -5.79 -44.33 23.61
CA ALA A 221 -4.84 -45.46 23.56
C ALA A 221 -4.41 -45.95 22.16
N ASP A 222 -3.15 -46.31 21.90
CA ASP A 222 -1.87 -45.98 22.58
C ASP A 222 -0.67 -46.33 21.66
N GLN A 223 0.54 -45.91 22.08
CA GLN A 223 1.86 -46.50 21.76
C GLN A 223 2.62 -46.27 20.42
N GLU A 224 3.85 -45.79 20.64
CA GLU A 224 5.15 -46.09 20.01
C GLU A 224 5.57 -45.54 18.61
N GLU A 225 6.80 -44.99 18.60
CA GLU A 225 7.57 -44.51 17.44
C GLU A 225 8.75 -45.50 17.20
N PRO A 226 9.39 -45.50 16.01
CA PRO A 226 10.68 -44.78 15.98
C PRO A 226 11.10 -44.13 14.64
N SER A 227 11.59 -42.89 14.73
CA SER A 227 12.80 -42.33 14.11
C SER A 227 13.15 -42.65 12.63
N ALA A 228 13.05 -41.63 11.77
CA ALA A 228 14.15 -41.24 10.87
C ALA A 228 14.05 -39.78 10.32
N LYS A 229 15.15 -39.05 10.49
CA LYS A 229 15.69 -37.82 9.84
C LYS A 229 15.10 -37.48 8.44
N GLU A 230 14.99 -36.22 7.99
CA GLU A 230 15.92 -35.07 8.09
C GLU A 230 15.19 -33.74 7.68
N PRO A 231 15.81 -32.56 7.80
CA PRO A 231 15.92 -31.74 6.57
C PRO A 231 17.25 -30.98 6.36
N LEU A 232 17.55 -30.79 5.08
CA LEU A 232 18.70 -30.06 4.53
C LEU A 232 18.74 -28.57 4.89
N PHE A 233 19.97 -28.06 5.06
CA PHE A 233 20.35 -26.71 4.62
C PHE A 233 21.37 -26.83 3.48
N LYS A 234 21.10 -26.22 2.33
CA LYS A 234 22.14 -25.88 1.34
C LYS A 234 21.90 -24.48 0.78
N VAL A 235 22.97 -23.70 0.78
CA VAL A 235 23.08 -22.36 0.22
C VAL A 235 23.38 -22.46 -1.27
N LEU A 236 22.82 -21.55 -2.08
CA LEU A 236 23.23 -21.31 -3.46
C LEU A 236 23.44 -19.80 -3.66
N GLN A 237 24.63 -19.44 -4.13
CA GLN A 237 24.98 -18.11 -4.67
C GLN A 237 25.20 -18.28 -6.19
N THR A 238 24.85 -17.27 -7.00
CA THR A 238 25.40 -16.91 -8.33
C THR A 238 24.61 -15.66 -8.85
N PRO A 239 25.03 -14.94 -9.92
CA PRO A 239 25.87 -13.75 -9.75
C PRO A 239 25.19 -12.45 -10.23
N VAL A 240 25.86 -11.32 -9.95
CA VAL A 240 25.45 -9.97 -10.36
C VAL A 240 25.86 -9.69 -11.81
N SER A 241 25.04 -8.92 -12.53
CA SER A 241 25.45 -8.21 -13.76
C SER A 241 25.25 -6.70 -13.57
N GLU A 242 26.24 -5.92 -14.02
CA GLU A 242 26.32 -4.46 -13.87
C GLU A 242 25.66 -3.75 -15.05
N ILE A 243 25.04 -2.59 -14.80
CA ILE A 243 24.86 -1.52 -15.80
C ILE A 243 25.04 -0.18 -15.05
N ASP A 244 25.77 0.75 -15.66
CA ASP A 244 26.23 2.02 -15.08
C ASP A 244 25.51 3.21 -15.75
N GLU A 245 25.07 4.21 -14.98
CA GLU A 245 24.64 5.51 -15.52
C GLU A 245 24.68 6.64 -14.46
N THR A 246 24.90 7.89 -14.90
CA THR A 246 25.56 8.94 -14.09
C THR A 246 24.70 10.20 -13.83
N ALA A 247 25.13 11.03 -12.85
CA ALA A 247 24.73 12.44 -12.58
C ALA A 247 23.33 12.72 -11.96
N THR A 248 23.06 13.66 -11.03
CA THR A 248 23.87 14.56 -10.15
C THR A 248 23.01 15.09 -8.96
N LEU A 249 23.37 14.73 -7.71
CA LEU A 249 23.06 15.36 -6.38
C LEU A 249 21.58 15.73 -5.98
N PRO A 250 21.22 15.80 -4.67
CA PRO A 250 22.07 15.71 -3.46
C PRO A 250 21.72 14.55 -2.49
N ALA A 251 22.76 13.94 -1.92
CA ALA A 251 22.77 13.24 -0.61
C ALA A 251 21.57 12.34 -0.25
N GLN A 252 21.19 11.40 -1.14
CA GLN A 252 20.55 10.18 -0.65
C GLN A 252 21.59 9.33 0.08
N LEU A 253 21.33 9.00 1.34
CA LEU A 253 22.14 8.03 2.09
C LEU A 253 22.05 6.66 1.39
N ASP A 254 23.19 6.10 0.98
CA ASP A 254 23.29 4.91 0.13
C ASP A 254 22.36 3.77 0.57
N ARG A 255 21.29 3.53 -0.20
CA ARG A 255 20.39 2.38 -0.03
C ARG A 255 20.79 1.16 -0.86
N SER A 256 21.91 1.25 -1.58
CA SER A 256 22.46 0.20 -2.44
C SER A 256 23.64 -0.49 -1.73
N HIS A 257 23.68 -1.83 -1.72
CA HIS A 257 24.79 -2.67 -1.22
C HIS A 257 25.13 -2.61 0.28
N SER A 258 24.26 -3.12 1.17
CA SER A 258 24.72 -3.57 2.52
C SER A 258 23.80 -4.53 3.30
N LEU A 259 22.53 -4.70 2.93
CA LEU A 259 21.60 -5.61 3.61
C LEU A 259 21.93 -7.06 3.28
N GLN A 260 22.29 -7.86 4.29
CA GLN A 260 22.65 -9.27 4.11
C GLN A 260 21.49 -10.21 4.49
N MET A 261 20.78 -9.92 5.58
CA MET A 261 19.57 -10.64 6.01
C MET A 261 18.70 -9.70 6.87
N GLU A 262 17.37 -9.87 6.82
CA GLU A 262 16.44 -9.21 7.74
C GLU A 262 15.25 -10.11 8.10
N GLY A 263 14.59 -9.85 9.24
CA GLY A 263 13.42 -10.62 9.67
C GLY A 263 13.08 -10.47 11.14
N TYR A 264 11.95 -11.05 11.55
CA TYR A 264 11.51 -11.01 12.95
C TYR A 264 12.19 -12.10 13.78
N LEU A 265 12.91 -11.70 14.84
CA LEU A 265 13.46 -12.62 15.84
C LEU A 265 12.92 -12.27 17.23
N VAL A 266 12.80 -13.28 18.09
CA VAL A 266 12.44 -13.06 19.49
C VAL A 266 13.71 -12.97 20.32
N ARG A 267 14.10 -11.75 20.71
CA ARG A 267 15.31 -11.45 21.49
C ARG A 267 15.00 -11.38 22.98
N LYS A 268 16.00 -11.75 23.79
CA LYS A 268 16.06 -11.46 25.23
C LYS A 268 17.42 -10.83 25.51
N HIS A 269 17.42 -9.62 26.05
CA HIS A 269 18.64 -8.90 26.42
C HIS A 269 19.00 -9.32 27.85
N ASP A 270 20.14 -9.96 28.08
CA ASP A 270 20.53 -10.44 29.43
C ASP A 270 21.49 -9.47 30.15
N LEU A 271 22.45 -8.89 29.42
CA LEU A 271 23.45 -7.95 29.91
C LEU A 271 23.56 -6.76 28.95
N GLU A 272 23.51 -5.53 29.46
CA GLU A 272 23.78 -4.29 28.71
C GLU A 272 25.29 -3.95 28.69
N ALA A 273 26.05 -4.46 29.66
CA ALA A 273 27.51 -4.30 29.75
C ALA A 273 28.08 -5.50 30.55
N PRO A 274 29.41 -5.74 30.56
CA PRO A 274 30.01 -6.96 31.12
C PRO A 274 29.54 -7.33 32.54
N ASN A 275 29.28 -6.33 33.38
CA ASN A 275 28.76 -6.49 34.74
C ASN A 275 27.37 -5.84 34.98
N LYS A 276 26.70 -5.33 33.94
CA LYS A 276 25.40 -4.65 34.04
C LYS A 276 24.29 -5.51 33.43
N LYS A 277 23.39 -6.03 34.27
CA LYS A 277 22.17 -6.73 33.83
C LYS A 277 21.28 -5.76 33.06
N ALA A 278 20.67 -6.23 31.97
CA ALA A 278 19.75 -5.42 31.21
C ALA A 278 18.54 -5.00 32.08
N SER A 279 18.12 -3.74 31.88
CA SER A 279 16.95 -3.12 32.50
C SER A 279 15.66 -3.89 32.21
N ASN A 280 15.49 -4.35 30.97
CA ASN A 280 14.43 -5.26 30.55
C ASN A 280 14.98 -6.61 30.09
N ARG A 281 14.68 -7.67 30.84
CA ARG A 281 15.11 -9.06 30.58
C ARG A 281 13.97 -9.97 30.10
N SER A 282 12.85 -9.40 29.67
CA SER A 282 11.75 -10.15 29.05
C SER A 282 12.09 -10.53 27.59
N TRP A 283 11.28 -11.41 27.00
CA TRP A 283 11.40 -11.74 25.57
C TRP A 283 10.58 -10.75 24.76
N ALA A 284 11.19 -10.11 23.77
CA ALA A 284 10.52 -9.20 22.83
C ALA A 284 10.68 -9.72 21.40
N THR A 285 9.59 -9.72 20.62
CA THR A 285 9.65 -9.90 19.17
C THR A 285 10.10 -8.58 18.56
N LEU A 286 11.26 -8.59 17.90
CA LEU A 286 11.88 -7.43 17.28
C LEU A 286 12.14 -7.71 15.81
N TYR A 287 12.21 -6.64 15.03
CA TYR A 287 12.64 -6.69 13.64
C TYR A 287 14.15 -6.50 13.60
N CYS A 288 14.87 -7.52 13.13
CA CYS A 288 16.32 -7.61 13.17
C CYS A 288 16.89 -7.45 11.76
N VAL A 289 17.99 -6.71 11.62
CA VAL A 289 18.60 -6.40 10.33
C VAL A 289 20.12 -6.59 10.43
N LEU A 290 20.66 -7.42 9.56
CA LEU A 290 22.09 -7.71 9.44
C LEU A 290 22.68 -6.91 8.28
N ARG A 291 23.64 -6.02 8.57
CA ARG A 291 24.37 -5.19 7.59
C ARG A 291 25.86 -5.26 7.82
N ARG A 292 26.64 -5.73 6.85
CA ARG A 292 28.13 -5.72 6.88
C ARG A 292 28.74 -6.09 8.26
N SER A 293 28.28 -7.19 8.85
CA SER A 293 28.69 -7.67 10.19
C SER A 293 28.20 -6.86 11.40
N GLU A 294 27.15 -6.05 11.26
CA GLU A 294 26.44 -5.38 12.35
C GLU A 294 24.97 -5.83 12.39
N LEU A 295 24.45 -6.08 13.60
CA LEU A 295 23.09 -6.55 13.86
C LEU A 295 22.28 -5.46 14.57
N ALA A 296 21.43 -4.77 13.81
CA ALA A 296 20.57 -3.71 14.32
C ALA A 296 19.17 -4.25 14.68
N PHE A 297 18.54 -3.63 15.68
CA PHE A 297 17.24 -4.03 16.22
C PHE A 297 16.24 -2.89 16.15
N TYR A 298 15.03 -3.19 15.67
CA TYR A 298 13.94 -2.25 15.47
C TYR A 298 12.65 -2.81 16.06
N LYS A 299 11.71 -1.93 16.44
CA LYS A 299 10.40 -2.35 16.93
C LYS A 299 9.57 -3.03 15.83
N ASP A 300 9.65 -2.50 14.62
CA ASP A 300 8.99 -2.98 13.41
C ASP A 300 9.71 -2.47 12.15
N ALA A 301 9.31 -2.95 10.97
CA ALA A 301 9.86 -2.49 9.68
C ALA A 301 9.61 -0.99 9.39
N LYS A 302 8.64 -0.36 10.06
CA LYS A 302 8.40 1.10 9.94
C LYS A 302 9.47 1.88 10.69
N SER A 303 9.86 1.39 11.87
CA SER A 303 10.95 1.95 12.68
C SER A 303 12.29 1.82 11.94
N LEU A 304 12.52 0.72 11.20
CA LEU A 304 13.64 0.60 10.26
C LEU A 304 13.60 1.70 9.18
N ALA A 305 12.47 1.89 8.52
CA ALA A 305 12.34 2.87 7.43
C ALA A 305 12.59 4.32 7.90
N LEU A 306 12.31 4.61 9.18
CA LEU A 306 12.59 5.87 9.86
C LEU A 306 14.01 5.93 10.49
N GLY A 307 14.77 4.84 10.47
CA GLY A 307 16.12 4.76 11.06
C GLY A 307 16.15 4.78 12.59
N VAL A 308 15.03 4.54 13.28
CA VAL A 308 14.92 4.65 14.75
C VAL A 308 15.14 3.28 15.41
N PRO A 309 16.30 3.02 16.04
CA PRO A 309 16.57 1.73 16.68
C PRO A 309 15.73 1.52 17.94
N TYR A 310 15.53 0.25 18.29
CA TYR A 310 14.79 -0.17 19.47
C TYR A 310 15.48 0.34 20.75
N HIS A 311 14.76 1.12 21.56
CA HIS A 311 15.26 1.81 22.78
C HIS A 311 16.52 2.66 22.60
N GLY A 312 16.84 3.09 21.37
CA GLY A 312 18.08 3.84 21.11
C GLY A 312 19.35 2.97 21.16
N GLU A 313 19.22 1.64 21.14
CA GLU A 313 20.38 0.73 21.13
C GLU A 313 21.18 0.87 19.82
N GLU A 314 22.50 1.01 19.92
CA GLU A 314 23.40 1.01 18.76
C GLU A 314 23.46 -0.39 18.08
N PRO A 315 23.80 -0.48 16.78
CA PRO A 315 23.97 -1.76 16.10
C PRO A 315 24.97 -2.67 16.82
N PHE A 316 24.56 -3.90 17.12
CA PHE A 316 25.43 -4.87 17.79
C PHE A 316 26.45 -5.40 16.78
N GLN A 317 27.72 -5.01 16.93
CA GLN A 317 28.76 -5.44 16.00
C GLN A 317 29.12 -6.91 16.24
N LEU A 318 29.25 -7.69 15.16
CA LEU A 318 29.50 -9.13 15.20
C LEU A 318 30.99 -9.50 15.08
N TRP A 319 31.90 -8.53 14.95
CA TRP A 319 33.33 -8.81 14.98
C TRP A 319 33.70 -9.40 16.35
N ASN A 320 34.37 -10.55 16.33
CA ASN A 320 34.69 -11.37 17.51
C ASN A 320 33.48 -11.89 18.32
N ALA A 321 32.25 -11.75 17.84
CA ALA A 321 31.07 -12.24 18.56
C ALA A 321 30.97 -13.77 18.54
N LEU A 322 30.70 -14.39 19.68
CA LEU A 322 30.58 -15.84 19.85
C LEU A 322 29.13 -16.27 19.76
N CYS A 323 28.75 -16.86 18.62
CA CYS A 323 27.46 -17.51 18.44
C CYS A 323 27.51 -18.97 18.94
N GLN A 324 26.68 -19.32 19.93
CA GLN A 324 26.57 -20.66 20.48
C GLN A 324 25.11 -21.13 20.49
N VAL A 325 24.82 -22.30 19.93
CA VAL A 325 23.47 -22.90 19.99
C VAL A 325 23.10 -23.20 21.45
N ALA A 326 21.94 -22.72 21.88
CA ALA A 326 21.49 -22.81 23.27
C ALA A 326 20.83 -24.17 23.55
N THR A 327 21.61 -25.26 23.45
CA THR A 327 21.15 -26.66 23.58
C THR A 327 20.38 -26.95 24.88
N GLY A 328 20.64 -26.21 25.96
CA GLY A 328 19.90 -26.30 27.23
C GLY A 328 18.53 -25.62 27.27
N TYR A 329 18.11 -24.89 26.23
CA TYR A 329 16.87 -24.09 26.25
C TYR A 329 15.66 -24.83 25.68
N LYS A 330 15.02 -25.68 26.48
CA LYS A 330 13.91 -26.56 26.03
C LYS A 330 12.60 -25.85 25.64
N LYS A 331 12.42 -24.55 25.92
CA LYS A 331 11.15 -23.83 25.66
C LYS A 331 10.95 -23.37 24.21
N LYS A 332 11.99 -23.36 23.37
CA LYS A 332 11.93 -22.96 21.95
C LYS A 332 12.93 -23.78 21.14
N LYS A 333 12.53 -24.23 19.94
CA LYS A 333 13.31 -25.18 19.11
C LYS A 333 14.60 -24.59 18.51
N HIS A 334 14.59 -23.31 18.15
CA HIS A 334 15.74 -22.64 17.51
C HIS A 334 16.16 -21.43 18.35
N VAL A 335 17.14 -21.64 19.23
CA VAL A 335 17.70 -20.59 20.09
C VAL A 335 19.21 -20.68 20.08
N PHE A 336 19.85 -19.53 19.88
CA PHE A 336 21.28 -19.35 20.03
C PHE A 336 21.54 -18.20 21.01
N LYS A 337 22.74 -18.19 21.60
CA LYS A 337 23.27 -17.09 22.38
C LYS A 337 24.35 -16.42 21.55
N LEU A 338 24.29 -15.09 21.49
CA LEU A 338 25.33 -14.24 20.95
C LEU A 338 26.00 -13.54 22.14
N ARG A 339 27.32 -13.43 22.12
CA ARG A 339 28.16 -12.85 23.17
C ARG A 339 29.28 -12.04 22.54
#